data_AF-A0A3C0TGM0-F1
#
_entry.id   AF-A0A3C0TGM0-F1
#
_cell.length_a   1.000
_cell.length_b   1.000
_cell.length_c   1.000
_cell.angle_alpha   90.00
_cell.angle_beta   90.00
_cell.angle_gamma   90.00
#
_symmetry.space_group_name_H-M   'P 1'
#
loop_
_entity.id
_entity.type
_entity.pdbx_description
1 polymer ?
#
loop_
_entity_poly.entity_id
_entity_poly.type
_entity_poly.pdbx_seq_one_letter_code
_entity_poly.pdbx_strand_id
1 'polypeptide(L)'
;VFTRDYTDWIVKEAAGAMRLNKVSRDILFTYCPISQEIAAGLVSQTSYADAAKRHMVEQKKLEKNLTNVIHKFTKNGVDVPPEVEKTRKYLLEA
;
A
#
# COMPACT_ATOMS: atom_id res chain seq x y z
N VAL A 1 -10.11 7.72 -19.43
CA VAL A 1 -9.02 6.72 -19.56
C VAL A 1 -8.74 6.07 -18.22
N PHE A 2 -8.27 6.82 -17.20
CA PHE A 2 -7.99 6.29 -15.85
C PHE A 2 -9.13 5.49 -15.19
N THR A 3 -10.35 6.02 -15.15
CA THR A 3 -11.50 5.34 -14.50
C THR A 3 -11.77 3.95 -15.09
N ARG A 4 -11.61 3.81 -16.41
CA ARG A 4 -11.78 2.53 -17.10
C ARG A 4 -10.68 1.56 -16.70
N ASP A 5 -9.43 2.02 -16.67
CA ASP A 5 -8.29 1.18 -16.32
C ASP A 5 -8.37 0.73 -14.85
N TYR A 6 -8.78 1.62 -13.94
CA TYR A 6 -9.06 1.26 -12.55
C TYR A 6 -10.21 0.24 -12.44
N THR A 7 -11.30 0.43 -13.19
CA THR A 7 -12.43 -0.52 -13.20
C THR A 7 -12.01 -1.88 -13.76
N ASP A 8 -11.27 -1.90 -14.87
CA ASP A 8 -10.74 -3.13 -15.46
C ASP A 8 -9.74 -3.82 -14.52
N TRP A 9 -8.96 -3.05 -13.77
CA TRP A 9 -8.05 -3.58 -12.76
C TRP A 9 -8.79 -4.30 -11.63
N ILE A 10 -9.80 -3.65 -11.07
CA ILE A 10 -10.60 -4.16 -9.96
C ILE A 10 -11.45 -5.37 -10.37
N VAL A 11 -12.11 -5.30 -11.54
CA VAL A 11 -13.11 -6.30 -11.93
C VAL A 11 -12.50 -7.46 -12.73
N LYS A 12 -11.45 -7.20 -13.52
CA LYS A 12 -10.91 -8.20 -14.46
C LYS A 12 -9.54 -8.70 -14.05
N GLU A 13 -8.59 -7.81 -13.79
CA GLU A 13 -7.22 -8.23 -13.45
C GLU A 13 -7.17 -8.97 -12.10
N ALA A 14 -7.97 -8.54 -11.12
CA ALA A 14 -8.13 -9.27 -9.85
C ALA A 14 -8.63 -10.71 -10.05
N ALA A 15 -9.44 -10.96 -11.08
CA ALA A 15 -9.95 -12.28 -11.46
C ALA A 15 -9.02 -13.05 -12.43
N GLY A 16 -7.83 -12.53 -12.72
CA GLY A 16 -6.82 -13.16 -13.58
C GLY A 16 -6.91 -12.80 -15.07
N ALA A 17 -7.88 -11.97 -15.47
CA ALA A 17 -8.03 -11.52 -16.85
C ALA A 17 -7.13 -10.30 -17.14
N MET A 18 -5.87 -10.59 -17.50
CA MET A 18 -4.82 -9.61 -17.76
C MET A 18 -5.12 -8.76 -19.02
N ARG A 19 -5.29 -7.45 -18.86
CA ARG A 19 -5.58 -6.48 -19.94
C ARG A 19 -4.73 -5.21 -19.90
N LEU A 20 -4.19 -4.87 -18.73
CA LEU A 20 -3.39 -3.67 -18.53
C LEU A 20 -1.92 -3.94 -18.85
N ASN A 21 -1.20 -2.90 -19.24
CA ASN A 21 0.26 -2.99 -19.40
C ASN A 21 0.96 -2.88 -18.04
N LYS A 22 2.26 -3.23 -17.99
CA LYS A 22 3.07 -3.17 -16.76
C LYS A 22 3.06 -1.78 -16.12
N VAL A 23 3.13 -0.71 -16.91
CA VAL A 23 3.16 0.68 -16.41
C VAL A 23 1.85 1.04 -15.71
N SER A 24 0.72 0.70 -16.30
CA SER A 24 -0.60 0.90 -15.70
C SER A 24 -0.73 0.11 -14.39
N ARG A 25 -0.29 -1.16 -14.36
CA ARG A 25 -0.30 -1.97 -13.13
C ARG A 25 0.55 -1.35 -12.02
N ASP A 26 1.76 -0.91 -12.35
CA ASP A 26 2.67 -0.27 -11.39
C ASP A 26 2.05 1.00 -10.80
N ILE A 27 1.45 1.86 -11.64
CA ILE A 27 0.79 3.10 -11.20
C ILE A 27 -0.40 2.79 -10.30
N LEU A 28 -1.29 1.89 -10.73
CA LEU A 28 -2.51 1.56 -9.99
C LEU A 28 -2.17 0.93 -8.63
N PHE A 29 -1.26 -0.05 -8.60
CA PHE A 29 -0.86 -0.72 -7.37
C PHE A 29 -0.13 0.22 -6.38
N THR A 30 0.56 1.24 -6.88
CA THR A 30 1.31 2.19 -6.02
C THR A 30 0.42 3.29 -5.45
N TYR A 31 -0.50 3.83 -6.24
CA TYR A 31 -1.19 5.09 -5.89
C TYR A 31 -2.68 4.93 -5.63
N CYS A 32 -3.31 3.82 -6.04
CA CYS A 32 -4.75 3.67 -5.93
C CYS A 32 -5.14 2.82 -4.72
N PRO A 33 -6.13 3.25 -3.91
CA PRO A 33 -6.68 2.44 -2.86
C PRO A 33 -7.33 1.16 -3.41
N ILE A 34 -7.14 0.06 -2.70
CA ILE A 34 -7.75 -1.25 -2.99
C ILE A 34 -8.10 -1.96 -1.68
N SER A 35 -9.12 -2.81 -1.71
CA SER A 35 -9.44 -3.67 -0.56
C SER A 35 -8.34 -4.72 -0.37
N GLN A 36 -8.14 -5.16 0.88
CA GLN A 36 -7.15 -6.19 1.21
C GLN A 36 -7.43 -7.51 0.46
N GLU A 37 -8.69 -7.86 0.27
CA GLU A 37 -9.11 -9.06 -0.48
C GLU A 37 -8.63 -9.02 -1.93
N ILE A 38 -8.84 -7.88 -2.61
CA ILE A 38 -8.40 -7.68 -4.00
C ILE A 38 -6.87 -7.63 -4.07
N ALA A 39 -6.23 -6.95 -3.11
CA ALA A 39 -4.78 -6.87 -3.02
C ALA A 39 -4.14 -8.27 -2.90
N ALA A 40 -4.68 -9.14 -2.05
CA ALA A 40 -4.20 -10.51 -1.89
C ALA A 40 -4.29 -11.31 -3.20
N GLY A 41 -5.41 -11.17 -3.92
CA GLY A 41 -5.59 -11.76 -5.25
C GLY A 41 -4.52 -11.28 -6.25
N LEU A 42 -4.30 -9.97 -6.33
CA LEU A 42 -3.31 -9.38 -7.24
C LEU A 42 -1.87 -9.80 -6.90
N VAL A 43 -1.49 -9.76 -5.63
CA VAL A 43 -0.12 -10.11 -5.17
C VAL A 43 0.23 -11.56 -5.45
N SER A 44 -0.76 -12.47 -5.47
CA SER A 44 -0.54 -13.88 -5.86
C SER A 44 -0.15 -14.06 -7.33
N GLN A 45 -0.38 -13.06 -8.17
CA GLN A 45 -0.12 -13.15 -9.60
C GLN A 45 1.29 -12.64 -9.93
N THR A 46 2.00 -13.38 -10.80
CA THR A 46 3.37 -13.03 -11.22
C THR A 46 3.47 -11.65 -11.88
N SER A 47 2.41 -11.21 -12.57
CA SER A 47 2.31 -9.87 -13.19
C SER A 47 2.44 -8.71 -12.21
N TYR A 48 2.19 -8.93 -10.92
CA TYR A 48 2.26 -7.93 -9.86
C TYR A 48 3.44 -8.12 -8.92
N ALA A 49 4.30 -9.12 -9.11
CA ALA A 49 5.38 -9.43 -8.17
C ALA A 49 6.33 -8.24 -7.93
N ASP A 50 6.70 -7.51 -8.99
CA ASP A 50 7.53 -6.30 -8.89
C ASP A 50 6.82 -5.17 -8.12
N ALA A 51 5.56 -4.91 -8.47
CA ALA A 51 4.75 -3.85 -7.85
C ALA A 51 4.50 -4.15 -6.36
N ALA A 52 4.17 -5.40 -6.04
CA ALA A 52 3.99 -5.90 -4.68
C ALA A 52 5.27 -5.75 -3.85
N LYS A 53 6.42 -6.18 -4.40
CA LYS A 53 7.71 -6.04 -3.73
C LYS A 53 8.04 -4.58 -3.41
N ARG A 54 7.83 -3.67 -4.36
CA ARG A 54 8.04 -2.22 -4.14
C ARG A 54 7.12 -1.69 -3.05
N HIS A 55 5.83 -2.03 -3.12
CA HIS A 55 4.87 -1.63 -2.10
C HIS A 55 5.28 -2.10 -0.70
N MET A 56 5.67 -3.37 -0.53
CA MET A 56 6.15 -3.90 0.76
C MET A 56 7.39 -3.14 1.28
N VAL A 57 8.31 -2.75 0.40
CA VAL A 57 9.48 -1.95 0.77
C VAL A 57 9.08 -0.56 1.25
N GLU A 58 8.16 0.11 0.55
CA GLU A 58 7.66 1.43 0.96
C GLU A 58 6.87 1.38 2.27
N GLN A 59 6.02 0.36 2.47
CA GLN A 59 5.31 0.14 3.73
C GLN A 59 6.29 -0.05 4.90
N LYS A 60 7.34 -0.86 4.70
CA LYS A 60 8.37 -1.06 5.74
C LYS A 60 9.16 0.22 6.04
N LYS A 61 9.41 1.07 5.05
CA LYS A 61 10.04 2.38 5.26
C LYS A 61 9.15 3.30 6.09
N LEU A 62 7.85 3.33 5.78
CA LEU A 62 6.85 4.12 6.48
C LEU A 62 6.73 3.68 7.94
N GLU A 63 6.59 2.37 8.17
CA GLU A 63 6.56 1.77 9.51
C GLU A 63 7.82 2.12 10.32
N LYS A 64 9.00 1.97 9.71
CA LYS A 64 10.28 2.31 10.35
C LYS A 64 10.37 3.80 10.66
N ASN A 65 9.93 4.67 9.75
CA ASN A 65 9.95 6.11 9.97
C ASN A 65 9.09 6.48 11.19
N LEU A 66 7.87 5.95 11.24
CA LEU A 66 6.93 6.23 12.32
C LEU A 66 7.39 5.68 13.66
N THR A 67 7.95 4.46 13.66
CA THR A 67 8.58 3.87 14.84
C THR A 67 9.74 4.73 15.35
N ASN A 68 10.58 5.26 14.46
CA ASN A 68 11.67 6.15 14.83
C ASN A 68 11.16 7.48 15.40
N VAL A 69 10.08 8.04 14.85
CA VAL A 69 9.45 9.25 15.37
C VAL A 69 8.96 9.02 16.79
N ILE A 70 8.19 7.96 17.01
CA ILE A 70 7.67 7.57 18.34
C ILE A 70 8.84 7.34 19.31
N HIS A 71 9.87 6.59 18.88
CA HIS A 71 11.02 6.31 19.71
C HIS A 71 11.77 7.59 20.15
N LYS A 72 11.87 8.61 19.28
CA LYS A 72 12.47 9.90 19.63
C LYS A 72 11.68 10.62 20.72
N PHE A 73 10.35 10.64 20.64
CA PHE A 73 9.50 11.23 21.68
C PHE A 73 9.68 10.49 23.01
N THR A 74 9.58 9.15 22.99
CA THR A 74 9.73 8.34 24.21
C THR A 74 11.11 8.48 24.84
N LYS A 75 12.18 8.57 24.03
CA LYS A 75 13.56 8.74 24.54
C LYS A 75 13.77 10.09 25.20
N ASN A 76 13.12 11.13 24.70
CA ASN A 76 13.20 12.48 25.25
C ASN A 76 12.29 12.67 26.48
N GLY A 77 11.53 11.65 26.90
CA GLY A 77 10.57 11.74 28.00
C GLY A 77 9.38 12.66 27.69
N VAL A 78 9.10 12.90 26.41
CA VAL A 78 7.99 13.74 25.94
C VAL A 78 6.87 12.84 25.46
N ASP A 79 5.64 13.21 25.78
CA ASP A 79 4.46 12.47 25.32
C ASP A 79 4.35 12.48 23.79
N VAL A 80 3.88 11.37 23.23
CA VAL A 80 3.74 11.22 21.78
C VAL A 80 2.48 11.98 21.35
N PRO A 81 2.55 12.89 20.36
CA PRO A 81 1.36 13.61 19.92
C PRO A 81 0.26 12.65 19.43
N PRO A 82 -1.01 12.85 19.81
CA PRO A 82 -2.10 11.94 19.47
C PRO A 82 -2.31 11.82 17.95
N GLU A 83 -1.93 12.82 17.16
CA GLU A 83 -1.94 12.78 15.70
C GLU A 83 -0.99 11.71 15.14
N VAL A 84 0.17 11.53 15.77
CA VAL A 84 1.18 10.54 15.36
C VAL A 84 0.66 9.13 15.64
N GLU A 85 0.02 8.91 16.79
CA GLU A 85 -0.60 7.63 17.13
C GLU A 85 -1.79 7.30 16.21
N LYS A 86 -2.66 8.28 15.94
CA LYS A 86 -3.77 8.11 14.99
C LYS A 86 -3.26 7.74 13.60
N THR A 87 -2.19 8.38 13.15
CA THR A 87 -1.56 8.08 11.85
C THR A 87 -0.99 6.66 11.83
N ARG A 88 -0.34 6.22 12.92
CA ARG A 88 0.16 4.85 13.06
C ARG A 88 -0.94 3.83 12.97
N LYS A 89 -2.02 4.06 13.72
CA LYS A 89 -3.19 3.18 13.74
C LYS A 89 -3.82 3.08 12.35
N TYR A 90 -4.04 4.23 11.70
CA TYR A 90 -4.63 4.25 10.36
C TYR A 90 -3.80 3.52 9.31
N LEU A 91 -2.47 3.55 9.41
CA LEU A 91 -1.58 2.98 8.39
C LEU A 91 -1.19 1.53 8.65
N LEU A 92 -1.18 1.07 9.90
CA LEU A 92 -0.71 -0.27 10.27
C LEU A 92 -1.82 -1.22 10.74
N GLU A 93 -3.00 -0.71 11.12
CA GLU A 93 -4.11 -1.51 11.66
C GLU A 93 -5.37 -1.48 10.79
N ALA A 94 -5.32 -0.83 9.61
CA ALA A 94 -6.41 -0.77 8.62
C ALA A 94 -6.18 -1.74 7.45
#